data_AF-A0AAD6L9P1-F1
#
_entry.id   AF-A0AAD6L9P1-F1
#
_cell.length_a   1.000
_cell.length_b   1.000
_cell.length_c   1.000
_cell.angle_alpha   90.00
_cell.angle_beta   90.00
_cell.angle_gamma   90.00
#
_symmetry.space_group_name_H-M   'P 1'
#
loop_
_entity.id
_entity.type
_entity.pdbx_description
1 polymer ?
#
loop_
_entity_poly.entity_id
_entity_poly.type
_entity_poly.pdbx_seq_one_letter_code
_entity_poly.pdbx_strand_id
1 'polypeptide(L)' 'MVEMIVENNIQDSKDLEELLACYLSLNSKKYHDFIIKAFEQIWFDMTDLHL' A
#
# COMPACT_ATOMS: atom_id res chain seq x y z
N MET A 1 -12.89 -12.12 10.01
CA MET A 1 -11.90 -11.01 10.10
C MET A 1 -10.74 -11.22 9.12
N VAL A 2 -10.13 -12.41 9.10
CA VAL A 2 -9.22 -12.85 8.02
C VAL A 2 -9.96 -13.08 6.69
N GLU A 3 -11.22 -13.52 6.76
CA GLU A 3 -12.05 -13.78 5.57
C GLU A 3 -12.40 -12.52 4.76
N MET A 4 -12.46 -11.33 5.37
CA MET A 4 -12.82 -10.08 4.66
C MET A 4 -11.67 -9.48 3.85
N ILE A 5 -10.43 -9.89 4.12
CA ILE A 5 -9.24 -9.44 3.38
C ILE A 5 -9.11 -10.22 2.06
N VAL A 6 -9.58 -11.47 2.03
CA VAL A 6 -9.63 -12.31 0.81
C VAL A 6 -10.80 -11.91 -0.09
N GLU A 7 -11.94 -11.51 0.48
CA GLU A 7 -13.13 -11.16 -0.31
C GLU A 7 -13.07 -9.82 -1.06
N ASN A 8 -12.23 -8.87 -0.64
CA ASN A 8 -12.10 -7.55 -1.30
C ASN A 8 -10.91 -7.42 -2.25
N ASN A 9 -10.24 -8.53 -2.57
CA ASN A 9 -9.37 -8.60 -3.73
C ASN A 9 -8.20 -7.59 -3.72
N ILE A 10 -7.66 -7.22 -2.55
CA ILE A 10 -6.32 -6.60 -2.48
C ILE A 10 -5.31 -7.73 -2.71
N GLN A 11 -5.27 -8.22 -3.94
CA GLN A 11 -4.44 -9.33 -4.38
C GLN A 11 -3.36 -8.86 -5.37
N ASP A 12 -3.44 -7.62 -5.84
CA ASP A 12 -2.54 -7.07 -6.85
C ASP A 12 -1.86 -5.79 -6.39
N SER A 13 -0.58 -5.66 -6.77
CA SER A 13 0.22 -4.43 -6.71
C SER A 13 -0.54 -3.15 -7.08
N LYS A 14 -1.53 -3.27 -7.96
CA LYS A 14 -2.39 -2.20 -8.45
C LYS A 14 -3.23 -1.53 -7.37
N ASP A 15 -3.75 -2.26 -6.40
CA ASP A 15 -4.55 -1.68 -5.31
C ASP A 15 -3.68 -0.85 -4.37
N LEU A 16 -2.44 -1.29 -4.15
CA LEU A 16 -1.45 -0.55 -3.37
C LEU A 16 -1.01 0.73 -4.10
N GLU A 17 -0.86 0.67 -5.42
CA GLU A 17 -0.60 1.86 -6.26
C GLU A 17 -1.76 2.87 -6.24
N GLU A 18 -3.01 2.41 -6.37
CA GLU A 18 -4.19 3.27 -6.31
C GLU A 18 -4.33 3.92 -4.93
N LEU A 19 -4.04 3.17 -3.86
CA LEU A 19 -4.06 3.70 -2.50
C LEU A 19 -2.94 4.73 -2.29
N LEU A 20 -1.72 4.47 -2.80
CA LEU A 20 -0.61 5.44 -2.76
C LEU A 20 -0.99 6.74 -3.47
N ALA A 21 -1.58 6.66 -4.66
CA ALA A 21 -2.04 7.83 -5.41
C ALA A 21 -3.11 8.62 -4.62
N CYS A 22 -4.05 7.93 -3.97
CA CYS A 22 -5.02 8.56 -3.07
C CYS A 22 -4.34 9.32 -1.93
N TYR A 23 -3.40 8.68 -1.21
CA TYR A 23 -2.70 9.34 -0.10
C TYR A 23 -1.86 10.54 -0.54
N LEU A 24 -1.19 10.47 -1.69
CA LEU A 24 -0.40 11.59 -2.22
C LEU A 24 -1.29 12.76 -2.64
N SER A 25 -2.47 12.50 -3.21
CA SER A 25 -3.41 13.55 -3.61
C SER A 25 -4.09 14.24 -2.42
N LEU A 26 -4.37 13.49 -1.35
CA LEU A 26 -5.06 14.00 -0.16
C LEU A 26 -4.13 14.73 0.81
N ASN A 27 -2.80 14.52 0.70
CA ASN A 27 -1.83 15.08 1.64
C ASN A 27 -0.92 16.12 0.98
N SER A 28 -0.50 17.11 1.77
CA SER A 28 0.50 18.09 1.34
C SER A 28 1.85 17.43 1.06
N LYS A 29 2.62 17.98 0.11
CA LYS A 29 3.95 17.47 -0.30
C LYS A 29 4.92 17.21 0.84
N LYS A 30 4.82 17.95 1.96
CA LYS A 30 5.65 17.73 3.16
C LYS A 30 5.49 16.34 3.80
N TYR A 31 4.42 15.62 3.49
CA TYR A 31 4.17 14.26 3.97
C TYR A 31 4.46 13.19 2.92
N HIS A 32 4.71 13.57 1.66
CA HIS A 32 4.86 12.61 0.56
C HIS A 32 6.02 11.65 0.81
N ASP A 33 7.16 12.16 1.28
CA ASP A 33 8.33 11.31 1.60
C ASP A 33 8.02 10.27 2.70
N PHE A 34 7.22 10.64 3.70
CA PHE A 34 6.81 9.71 4.75
C PHE A 34 5.82 8.67 4.24
N ILE A 35 4.89 9.08 3.39
CA ILE A 35 3.90 8.20 2.75
C ILE A 35 4.61 7.19 1.86
N ILE A 36 5.53 7.64 0.98
CA ILE A 36 6.28 6.76 0.08
C ILE A 36 7.07 5.72 0.87
N LYS A 37 7.82 6.13 1.91
CA LYS A 37 8.58 5.19 2.75
C LYS A 37 7.72 4.12 3.43
N ALA A 38 6.52 4.49 3.88
CA ALA A 38 5.60 3.53 4.47
C ALA A 38 5.11 2.50 3.44
N PHE A 39 4.78 2.95 2.22
CA PHE A 39 4.37 2.07 1.13
C PHE A 39 5.53 1.18 0.62
N GLU A 40 6.76 1.70 0.56
CA GLU A 40 7.95 0.90 0.26
C GLU A 40 8.14 -0.25 1.26
N GLN A 41 8.02 0.02 2.57
CA GLN A 41 8.12 -1.02 3.59
C GLN A 41 7.06 -2.10 3.41
N ILE A 42 5.81 -1.71 3.17
CA ILE A 42 4.71 -2.65 2.91
C ILE A 42 5.00 -3.51 1.68
N TRP A 43 5.54 -2.92 0.62
CA TRP A 43 5.93 -3.66 -0.59
C TRP A 43 7.01 -4.71 -0.29
N PHE A 44 8.06 -4.33 0.44
CA PHE A 44 9.11 -5.26 0.87
C PHE A 44 8.56 -6.38 1.74
N ASP A 45 7.72 -6.06 2.74
CA ASP A 45 7.11 -7.05 3.62
C ASP A 45 6.23 -8.05 2.84
N MET A 46 5.50 -7.59 1.82
CA MET A 46 4.74 -8.47 0.92
C MET A 46 5.64 -9.37 0.08
N THR A 47 6.83 -8.89 -0.34
CA THR A 47 7.78 -9.69 -1.11
C THR A 47 8.57 -10.68 -0.25
N ASP A 48 8.91 -10.31 0.99
CA ASP A 48 9.60 -11.18 1.96
C ASP A 48 8.68 -12.31 2.47
N LEU A 49 7.37 -12.08 2.58
CA LEU A 49 6.39 -13.12 2.93
C LEU A 49 6.15 -14.15 1.82
N HIS A 50 6.64 -13.89 0.61
CA HIS A 50 6.49 -14.76 -0.55
C HIS A 50 7.71 -15.68 -0.81
N LEU A 51 8.66 -15.75 0.13
CA LEU A 51 9.91 -16.54 0.08
C LEU A 51 9.88 -17.80 0.96
#